data_AF-A0A645C2V8-F1
#
_entry.id   AF-A0A645C2V8-F1
#
_cell.length_a   1.000
_cell.length_b   1.000
_cell.length_c   1.000
_cell.angle_alpha   90.00
_cell.angle_beta   90.00
_cell.angle_gamma   90.00
#
_symmetry.space_group_name_H-M   'P 1'
#
loop_
_entity.id
_entity.type
_entity.pdbx_description
1 polymer ?
#
loop_
_entity_poly.entity_id
_entity_poly.type
_entity_poly.pdbx_seq_one_letter_code
_entity_poly.pdbx_strand_id
1 'polypeptide(L)'
;MAHFGQYTTGVNDFKDCKNIIIIGQLNKGQLYYENKSFCLDDSPEAIKLNEFTIDMIQQIGRKTIRNGNESNVYMMGKNDELVEHLCQYFDANIYDWVTRFYNAFNIDRNKDKTRYYAKDYILSKLNKIGDSVYKGDVKEYLINKHGVNFYTAEKVVQDKQLKNHLSIFGIEQNPNNIQQFKKLQ
;
A
#
# COMPACT_ATOMS: atom_id res chain seq x y z
N MET A 1 -27.75 5.90 14.38
CA MET A 1 -26.48 5.74 13.66
C MET A 1 -26.80 5.00 12.37
N ALA A 2 -26.91 5.73 11.25
CA ALA A 2 -27.24 5.12 9.97
C ALA A 2 -25.95 4.65 9.30
N HIS A 3 -25.78 3.33 9.17
CA HIS A 3 -24.74 2.70 8.37
C HIS A 3 -25.30 2.40 6.99
N PHE A 4 -24.65 2.87 5.93
CA PHE A 4 -24.80 2.34 4.57
C PHE A 4 -23.47 2.48 3.81
N GLY A 5 -23.03 1.39 3.17
CA GLY A 5 -21.93 1.34 2.20
C GLY A 5 -20.79 0.39 2.57
N GLN A 6 -20.71 -0.74 1.85
CA GLN A 6 -19.59 -1.70 1.89
C GLN A 6 -18.29 -1.04 1.41
N TYR A 7 -17.21 -1.27 2.15
CA TYR A 7 -16.06 -0.38 2.31
C TYR A 7 -16.46 0.99 2.85
N THR A 8 -17.03 0.98 4.05
CA THR A 8 -16.71 2.02 5.02
C THR A 8 -15.20 2.19 4.95
N THR A 9 -14.76 3.36 4.45
CA THR A 9 -13.59 4.00 5.02
C THR A 9 -13.67 3.68 6.50
N GLY A 10 -12.77 2.81 6.96
CA GLY A 10 -12.62 2.61 8.38
C GLY A 10 -12.47 4.02 8.90
N VAL A 11 -13.48 4.50 9.60
CA VAL A 11 -13.34 5.53 10.60
C VAL A 11 -12.44 4.88 11.64
N ASN A 12 -11.17 4.68 11.28
CA ASN A 12 -10.10 4.57 12.23
C ASN A 12 -10.26 5.84 13.04
N ASP A 13 -10.35 5.68 14.35
CA ASP A 13 -10.72 6.71 15.31
C ASP A 13 -9.70 7.86 15.29
N PHE A 14 -9.81 8.71 14.26
CA PHE A 14 -9.03 9.93 14.02
C PHE A 14 -9.80 11.15 14.52
N LYS A 15 -10.76 10.96 15.44
CA LYS A 15 -11.53 12.04 16.05
C LYS A 15 -10.64 13.16 16.60
N ASP A 16 -9.44 12.81 17.03
CA ASP A 16 -8.45 13.72 17.61
C ASP A 16 -7.50 14.33 16.56
N CYS A 17 -7.47 13.78 15.32
CA CYS A 17 -6.70 14.35 14.22
C CYS A 17 -7.53 15.45 13.53
N LYS A 18 -7.43 16.67 14.07
CA LYS A 18 -8.23 17.81 13.62
C LYS A 18 -8.05 18.15 12.12
N ASN A 19 -6.84 17.95 11.58
CA ASN A 19 -6.46 18.45 10.26
C ASN A 19 -5.87 17.38 9.34
N ILE A 20 -6.25 16.10 9.50
CA ILE A 20 -5.75 15.00 8.65
C ILE A 20 -6.91 14.41 7.84
N ILE A 21 -6.69 14.22 6.54
CA ILE A 21 -7.57 13.52 5.61
C ILE A 21 -6.77 12.37 5.01
N ILE A 22 -7.26 11.13 5.15
CA ILE A 22 -6.64 9.96 4.55
C ILE A 22 -7.51 9.51 3.38
N ILE A 23 -6.90 9.45 2.20
CA ILE A 23 -7.54 9.09 0.95
C ILE A 23 -7.08 7.68 0.55
N GLY A 24 -8.03 6.82 0.24
CA GLY A 24 -7.77 5.49 -0.32
C GLY A 24 -8.78 5.19 -1.43
N GLN A 25 -8.38 4.36 -2.38
CA GLN A 25 -9.24 3.99 -3.49
C GLN A 25 -10.27 2.94 -3.06
N LEU A 26 -11.56 3.24 -3.27
CA LEU A 26 -12.62 2.24 -3.12
C LEU A 26 -12.54 1.25 -4.29
N ASN A 27 -12.33 -0.02 -3.97
CA ASN A 27 -12.17 -1.07 -4.97
C ASN A 27 -13.55 -1.57 -5.43
N LYS A 28 -14.23 -0.79 -6.27
CA LYS A 28 -15.43 -1.26 -6.98
C LYS A 28 -15.00 -2.27 -8.06
N GLY A 29 -15.78 -3.32 -8.27
CA GLY A 29 -15.47 -4.37 -9.25
C GLY A 29 -15.44 -3.84 -10.69
N GLN A 30 -14.62 -4.43 -11.55
CA GLN A 30 -14.44 -4.01 -12.95
C GLN A 30 -15.76 -3.87 -13.72
N LEU A 31 -16.68 -4.84 -13.55
CA LEU A 31 -18.01 -4.85 -14.16
C LEU A 31 -18.84 -3.59 -13.86
N TYR A 32 -18.62 -2.93 -12.72
CA TYR A 32 -19.29 -1.67 -12.39
C TYR A 32 -18.88 -0.56 -13.36
N TYR A 33 -17.58 -0.43 -13.62
CA TYR A 33 -17.05 0.61 -14.48
C TYR A 33 -17.32 0.31 -15.96
N GLU A 34 -17.28 -0.97 -16.35
CA GLU A 34 -17.71 -1.41 -17.68
C GLU A 34 -19.18 -1.07 -17.94
N ASN A 35 -20.07 -1.38 -17.00
CA ASN A 35 -21.49 -1.03 -17.16
C ASN A 35 -21.72 0.48 -17.23
N LYS A 36 -20.97 1.28 -16.46
CA LYS A 36 -21.06 2.74 -16.55
C LYS A 36 -20.47 3.30 -17.84
N SER A 37 -19.43 2.68 -18.39
CA SER A 37 -18.84 3.08 -19.67
C SER A 37 -19.87 3.06 -20.80
N PHE A 38 -20.73 2.05 -20.85
CA PHE A 38 -21.82 1.97 -21.81
C PHE A 38 -22.85 3.10 -21.66
N CYS A 39 -23.10 3.57 -20.43
CA CYS A 39 -24.09 4.61 -20.17
C CYS A 39 -23.55 6.03 -20.38
N LEU A 40 -22.26 6.25 -20.09
CA LEU A 40 -21.63 7.57 -20.12
C LEU A 40 -20.82 7.83 -21.39
N ASP A 41 -20.69 6.82 -22.26
CA ASP A 41 -19.90 6.86 -23.50
C ASP A 41 -18.46 7.34 -23.26
N ASP A 42 -17.84 6.78 -22.22
CA ASP A 42 -16.48 7.09 -21.79
C ASP A 42 -15.78 5.81 -21.33
N SER A 43 -14.44 5.79 -21.30
CA SER A 43 -13.68 4.60 -20.90
C SER A 43 -13.91 4.25 -19.42
N PRO A 44 -13.93 2.95 -19.05
CA PRO A 44 -13.99 2.52 -17.66
C PRO A 44 -12.93 3.17 -16.76
N GLU A 45 -11.72 3.39 -17.30
CA GLU A 45 -10.60 4.03 -16.64
C GLU A 45 -10.88 5.51 -16.35
N ALA A 46 -11.35 6.27 -17.35
CA ALA A 46 -11.71 7.68 -17.18
C ALA A 46 -12.86 7.85 -16.19
N ILE A 47 -13.88 7.00 -16.26
CA ILE A 47 -15.00 7.00 -15.30
C ILE A 47 -14.50 6.74 -13.89
N LYS A 48 -13.61 5.75 -13.72
CA LYS A 48 -13.00 5.44 -12.42
C LYS A 48 -12.22 6.62 -11.87
N LEU A 49 -11.43 7.31 -12.70
CA LEU A 49 -10.66 8.49 -12.32
C LEU A 49 -11.58 9.66 -11.94
N ASN A 50 -12.61 9.93 -12.75
CA ASN A 50 -13.56 11.02 -12.55
C ASN A 50 -14.36 10.84 -11.26
N GLU A 51 -14.89 9.64 -11.03
CA GLU A 51 -15.58 9.35 -9.77
C GLU A 51 -14.65 9.54 -8.57
N PHE A 52 -13.43 9.02 -8.67
CA PHE A 52 -12.49 9.13 -7.57
C PHE A 52 -12.12 10.58 -7.27
N THR A 53 -11.92 11.39 -8.31
CA THR A 53 -11.65 12.83 -8.20
C THR A 53 -12.79 13.55 -7.49
N ILE A 54 -14.04 13.31 -7.91
CA ILE A 54 -15.23 13.93 -7.32
C ILE A 54 -15.36 13.55 -5.83
N ASP A 55 -15.21 12.27 -5.51
CA ASP A 55 -15.30 11.78 -4.12
C ASP A 55 -14.23 12.44 -3.25
N MET A 56 -13.02 12.64 -3.77
CA MET A 56 -11.92 13.29 -3.04
C MET A 56 -12.15 14.78 -2.85
N ILE A 57 -12.60 15.49 -3.89
CA ILE A 57 -12.96 16.90 -3.78
C ILE A 57 -14.01 17.10 -2.68
N GLN A 58 -15.03 16.25 -2.66
CA GLN A 58 -16.09 16.32 -1.64
C GLN A 58 -15.55 16.02 -0.24
N GLN A 59 -14.68 15.02 -0.07
CA GLN A 59 -14.11 14.69 1.24
C GLN A 59 -13.19 15.80 1.76
N ILE A 60 -12.32 16.34 0.91
CA ILE A 60 -11.44 17.46 1.24
C ILE A 60 -12.29 18.69 1.58
N GLY A 61 -13.19 19.09 0.69
CA GLY A 61 -14.04 20.27 0.86
C GLY A 61 -14.90 20.22 2.13
N ARG A 62 -15.48 19.06 2.47
CA ARG A 62 -16.27 18.90 3.70
C ARG A 62 -15.47 19.15 4.98
N LYS A 63 -14.16 18.90 4.96
CA LYS A 63 -13.26 19.08 6.10
C LYS A 63 -12.62 20.47 6.13
N THR A 64 -12.12 20.96 4.98
CA THR A 64 -11.43 22.26 4.88
C THR A 64 -12.41 23.42 4.98
N ILE A 65 -13.49 23.41 4.18
CA ILE A 65 -14.44 24.54 4.10
C ILE A 65 -15.25 24.67 5.39
N ARG A 66 -15.71 23.55 5.96
CA ARG A 66 -16.56 23.57 7.16
C ARG A 66 -15.81 24.05 8.41
N ASN A 67 -14.51 23.83 8.48
CA ASN A 67 -13.71 24.16 9.65
C ASN A 67 -12.83 25.40 9.46
N GLY A 68 -12.78 25.98 8.25
CA GLY A 68 -11.95 27.14 7.92
C GLY A 68 -10.45 26.91 8.08
N ASN A 69 -10.00 25.65 8.08
CA ASN A 69 -8.63 25.26 8.37
C ASN A 69 -7.99 24.55 7.18
N GLU A 70 -6.70 24.83 6.98
CA GLU A 70 -5.85 24.02 6.11
C GLU A 70 -5.81 22.57 6.60
N SER A 71 -5.88 21.62 5.66
CA SER A 71 -5.89 20.19 5.95
C SER A 71 -4.71 19.51 5.29
N ASN A 72 -4.04 18.65 6.05
CA ASN A 72 -3.02 17.75 5.53
C ASN A 72 -3.72 16.53 4.91
N VAL A 73 -3.49 16.31 3.62
CA VAL A 73 -4.06 15.19 2.86
C VAL A 73 -2.99 14.12 2.68
N TYR A 74 -3.30 12.90 3.09
CA TYR A 74 -2.45 11.73 2.91
C TYR A 74 -3.12 10.75 1.96
N MET A 75 -2.47 10.47 0.84
CA MET A 75 -2.98 9.53 -0.15
C MET A 75 -2.32 8.16 0.02
N MET A 76 -3.14 7.10 0.07
CA MET A 76 -2.69 5.71 0.10
C MET A 76 -2.67 5.15 -1.32
N GLY A 77 -1.47 4.89 -1.85
CA GLY A 77 -1.26 4.49 -3.25
C GLY A 77 -0.99 5.70 -4.16
N LYS A 78 0.07 5.62 -4.97
CA LYS A 78 0.48 6.73 -5.85
C LYS A 78 -0.32 6.66 -7.14
N ASN A 79 -1.06 7.72 -7.46
CA ASN A 79 -1.72 7.92 -8.75
C ASN A 79 -1.43 9.37 -9.18
N ASP A 80 -0.48 9.53 -10.10
CA ASP A 80 0.00 10.85 -10.53
C ASP A 80 -1.08 11.63 -11.28
N GLU A 81 -1.87 10.96 -12.12
CA GLU A 81 -2.95 11.57 -12.89
C GLU A 81 -4.06 12.14 -11.98
N LEU A 82 -4.40 11.42 -10.90
CA LEU A 82 -5.32 11.94 -9.89
C LEU A 82 -4.74 13.16 -9.16
N VAL A 83 -3.45 13.13 -8.82
CA VAL A 83 -2.80 14.26 -8.13
C VAL A 83 -2.86 15.50 -9.01
N GLU A 84 -2.54 15.36 -10.30
CA GLU A 84 -2.66 16.43 -11.28
C GLU A 84 -4.09 16.99 -11.35
N HIS A 85 -5.09 16.12 -11.43
CA HIS A 85 -6.51 16.53 -11.41
C HIS A 85 -6.87 17.27 -10.13
N LEU A 86 -6.47 16.78 -8.96
CA LEU A 86 -6.78 17.43 -7.68
C LEU A 86 -6.11 18.81 -7.55
N CYS A 87 -4.90 19.00 -8.07
CA CYS A 87 -4.21 20.28 -8.05
C CYS A 87 -4.85 21.34 -8.95
N GLN A 88 -5.77 20.96 -9.85
CA GLN A 88 -6.59 21.92 -10.60
C GLN A 88 -7.68 22.55 -9.72
N TYR A 89 -8.13 21.84 -8.67
CA TYR A 89 -9.23 22.28 -7.80
C TYR A 89 -8.75 22.83 -6.46
N PHE A 90 -7.54 22.51 -6.04
CA PHE A 90 -6.97 22.91 -4.76
C PHE A 90 -5.60 23.54 -4.96
N ASP A 91 -5.36 24.66 -4.25
CA ASP A 91 -4.01 25.21 -4.08
C ASP A 91 -3.23 24.32 -3.11
N ALA A 92 -2.58 23.29 -3.67
CA ALA A 92 -1.98 22.20 -2.91
C ALA A 92 -0.45 22.21 -3.02
N ASN A 93 0.23 22.25 -1.87
CA ASN A 93 1.65 21.98 -1.78
C ASN A 93 1.87 20.45 -1.68
N ILE A 94 2.35 19.84 -2.76
CA ILE A 94 2.67 18.40 -2.77
C ILE A 94 3.99 18.18 -2.03
N TYR A 95 3.92 17.53 -0.87
CA TYR A 95 5.10 17.06 -0.14
C TYR A 95 5.52 15.65 -0.60
N ASP A 96 6.76 15.26 -0.29
CA ASP A 96 7.38 14.00 -0.71
C ASP A 96 6.45 12.78 -0.55
N TRP A 97 6.45 11.92 -1.58
CA TRP A 97 5.83 10.62 -1.51
C TRP A 97 6.61 9.70 -0.55
N VAL A 98 6.07 9.49 0.64
CA VAL A 98 6.64 8.53 1.59
C VAL A 98 5.94 7.18 1.41
N THR A 99 6.63 6.22 0.80
CA THR A 99 6.15 4.84 0.71
C THR A 99 6.01 4.24 2.11
N ARG A 100 4.78 4.25 2.65
CA ARG A 100 4.42 3.60 3.92
C ARG A 100 3.59 2.36 3.62
N PHE A 101 4.14 1.19 3.88
CA PHE A 101 3.41 -0.07 3.76
C PHE A 101 2.45 -0.22 4.94
N TYR A 102 1.14 -0.16 4.69
CA TYR A 102 0.12 -0.54 5.68
C TYR A 102 0.23 -2.06 5.87
N ASN A 103 0.80 -2.47 7.02
CA ASN A 103 1.04 -3.87 7.34
C ASN A 103 -0.30 -4.62 7.46
N ALA A 104 -0.61 -5.51 6.51
CA ALA A 104 -1.55 -6.61 6.72
C ALA A 104 -0.96 -7.72 7.64
N PHE A 105 0.24 -7.51 8.17
CA PHE A 105 0.69 -8.23 9.34
C PHE A 105 -0.08 -7.67 10.54
N ASN A 106 -1.08 -8.39 11.04
CA ASN A 106 -1.50 -8.24 12.43
C ASN A 106 -0.23 -8.33 13.26
N ILE A 107 0.28 -7.20 13.76
CA ILE A 107 1.54 -7.16 14.50
C ILE A 107 1.24 -7.72 15.89
N ASP A 108 1.21 -9.06 15.99
CA ASP A 108 1.36 -9.70 17.27
C ASP A 108 2.85 -9.68 17.63
N ARG A 109 3.13 -9.23 18.86
CA ARG A 109 4.40 -8.63 19.27
C ARG A 109 5.52 -9.67 19.34
N ASN A 110 6.17 -9.97 18.21
CA ASN A 110 7.60 -10.34 18.03
C ASN A 110 7.84 -11.16 16.75
N LYS A 111 6.92 -12.07 16.38
CA LYS A 111 7.11 -12.93 15.19
C LYS A 111 6.95 -12.18 13.87
N ASP A 112 6.03 -11.23 13.82
CA ASP A 112 5.80 -10.45 12.59
C ASP A 112 6.88 -9.39 12.35
N LYS A 113 7.58 -8.98 13.41
CA LYS A 113 8.70 -8.05 13.31
C LYS A 113 9.89 -8.66 12.56
N THR A 114 10.20 -9.94 12.82
CA THR A 114 11.27 -10.66 12.11
C THR A 114 10.94 -10.87 10.62
N ARG A 115 9.70 -11.24 10.30
CA ARG A 115 9.25 -11.36 8.90
C ARG A 115 9.30 -10.02 8.18
N TYR A 116 8.93 -8.94 8.86
CA TYR A 116 9.05 -7.60 8.34
C TYR A 116 10.50 -7.24 7.99
N TYR A 117 11.45 -7.49 8.90
CA TYR A 117 12.86 -7.24 8.63
C TYR A 117 13.41 -8.08 7.49
N ALA A 118 13.01 -9.35 7.39
CA ALA A 118 13.41 -10.22 6.28
C ALA A 118 12.90 -9.66 4.94
N LYS A 119 11.62 -9.28 4.90
CA LYS A 119 10.98 -8.68 3.72
C LYS A 119 11.69 -7.40 3.30
N ASP A 120 11.87 -6.47 4.23
CA ASP A 120 12.48 -5.16 3.99
C ASP A 120 13.89 -5.30 3.39
N TYR A 121 14.70 -6.19 3.96
CA TYR A 121 16.02 -6.50 3.41
C TYR A 121 15.94 -7.10 2.00
N ILE A 122 15.09 -8.10 1.77
CA ILE A 122 14.92 -8.72 0.44
C ILE A 122 14.53 -7.67 -0.59
N LEU A 123 13.54 -6.82 -0.30
CA LEU A 123 13.10 -5.76 -1.21
C LEU A 123 14.20 -4.75 -1.49
N SER A 124 15.01 -4.40 -0.48
CA SER A 124 16.16 -3.48 -0.67
C SER A 124 17.25 -4.03 -1.61
N LYS A 125 17.30 -5.36 -1.80
CA LYS A 125 18.30 -6.03 -2.65
C LYS A 125 17.80 -6.36 -4.05
N LEU A 126 16.48 -6.39 -4.27
CA LEU A 126 15.87 -6.84 -5.53
C LEU A 126 15.22 -5.66 -6.28
N ASN A 127 16.04 -4.89 -6.98
CA ASN A 127 15.60 -3.67 -7.64
C ASN A 127 15.03 -3.97 -9.04
N LYS A 128 15.68 -4.86 -9.80
CA LYS A 128 15.35 -5.19 -11.19
C LYS A 128 14.89 -6.64 -11.35
N ILE A 129 14.12 -6.89 -12.41
CA ILE A 129 13.73 -8.25 -12.80
C ILE A 129 15.00 -9.06 -13.06
N GLY A 130 15.05 -10.28 -12.53
CA GLY A 130 16.20 -11.16 -12.62
C GLY A 130 17.12 -11.12 -11.40
N ASP A 131 17.07 -10.06 -10.58
CA ASP A 131 17.85 -9.97 -9.35
C ASP A 131 17.50 -11.13 -8.41
N SER A 132 18.50 -11.61 -7.66
CA SER A 132 18.31 -12.63 -6.63
C SER A 132 19.07 -12.32 -5.35
N VAL A 133 18.56 -12.84 -4.24
CA VAL A 133 19.18 -12.72 -2.91
C VAL A 133 19.17 -14.09 -2.24
N TYR A 134 20.29 -14.47 -1.62
CA TYR A 134 20.38 -15.74 -0.93
C TYR A 134 19.65 -15.68 0.41
N LYS A 135 18.96 -16.78 0.76
CA LYS A 135 18.37 -16.97 2.08
C LYS A 135 19.43 -16.89 3.18
N GLY A 136 20.68 -17.28 2.89
CA GLY A 136 21.84 -17.09 3.78
C GLY A 136 22.00 -15.63 4.21
N ASP A 137 22.08 -14.73 3.24
CA ASP A 137 22.25 -13.29 3.47
C ASP A 137 21.11 -12.69 4.31
N VAL A 138 19.87 -13.13 4.04
CA VAL A 138 18.70 -12.70 4.81
C VAL A 138 18.82 -13.16 6.26
N LYS A 139 19.26 -14.41 6.50
CA LYS A 139 19.47 -14.93 7.86
C LYS A 139 20.55 -14.17 8.60
N GLU A 140 21.70 -13.95 7.96
CA GLU A 140 22.80 -13.18 8.56
C GLU A 140 22.37 -11.76 8.90
N TYR A 141 21.61 -11.10 8.02
CA TYR A 141 21.04 -9.79 8.30
C TYR A 141 20.17 -9.80 9.56
N LEU A 142 19.25 -10.76 9.68
CA LEU A 142 18.37 -10.88 10.84
C LEU A 142 19.15 -11.13 12.14
N ILE A 143 20.17 -11.99 12.10
CA ILE A 143 20.98 -12.32 13.27
C ILE A 143 21.82 -11.10 13.68
N ASN A 144 22.57 -10.53 12.74
CA ASN A 144 23.58 -9.52 13.04
C ASN A 144 23.00 -8.13 13.28
N LYS A 145 21.91 -7.75 12.59
CA LYS A 145 21.31 -6.41 12.71
C LYS A 145 20.15 -6.36 13.70
N HIS A 146 19.45 -7.46 13.91
CA HIS A 146 18.23 -7.50 14.72
C HIS A 146 18.28 -8.48 15.89
N GLY A 147 19.42 -9.12 16.14
CA GLY A 147 19.63 -10.02 17.29
C GLY A 147 18.74 -11.26 17.29
N VAL A 148 18.25 -11.67 16.11
CA VAL A 148 17.36 -12.82 15.97
C VAL A 148 18.18 -14.10 16.10
N ASN A 149 17.72 -15.08 16.87
CA ASN A 149 18.44 -16.35 16.96
C ASN A 149 18.39 -17.13 15.62
N PHE A 150 19.38 -17.99 15.40
CA PHE A 150 19.54 -18.74 14.16
C PHE A 150 18.29 -19.55 13.77
N TYR A 151 17.70 -20.29 14.71
CA TYR A 151 16.51 -21.12 14.46
C TYR A 151 15.30 -20.30 14.01
N THR A 152 15.14 -19.09 14.54
CA THR A 152 14.04 -18.19 14.17
C THR A 152 14.29 -17.60 12.79
N ALA A 153 15.52 -17.19 12.49
CA ALA A 153 15.90 -16.72 11.15
C ALA A 153 15.67 -17.80 10.09
N GLU A 154 16.06 -19.06 10.38
CA GLU A 154 15.85 -20.20 9.50
C GLU A 154 14.37 -20.47 9.23
N LYS A 155 13.52 -20.44 10.27
CA LYS A 155 12.07 -20.60 10.10
C LYS A 155 11.47 -19.49 9.25
N VAL A 156 11.90 -18.24 9.44
CA VAL A 156 11.34 -17.08 8.75
C VAL A 156 11.59 -17.14 7.24
N VAL A 157 12.80 -17.49 6.79
CA VAL A 157 13.10 -17.59 5.35
C VAL A 157 12.38 -18.76 4.64
N GLN A 158 11.82 -19.69 5.40
CA GLN A 158 11.01 -20.79 4.89
C GLN A 158 9.50 -20.55 5.03
N ASP A 159 9.11 -19.52 5.78
CA ASP A 159 7.73 -19.24 6.20
C ASP A 159 6.82 -18.91 5.01
N LYS A 160 5.63 -19.55 4.99
CA LYS A 160 4.64 -19.40 3.92
C LYS A 160 4.09 -17.97 3.83
N GLN A 161 3.88 -17.29 4.96
CA GLN A 161 3.36 -15.92 4.96
C GLN A 161 4.36 -14.94 4.37
N LEU A 162 5.66 -15.11 4.66
CA LEU A 162 6.70 -14.30 4.03
C LEU A 162 6.69 -14.49 2.50
N LYS A 163 6.64 -15.74 2.03
CA LYS A 163 6.58 -16.05 0.60
C LYS A 163 5.35 -15.44 -0.08
N ASN A 164 4.18 -15.60 0.52
CA ASN A 164 2.93 -15.02 0.00
C ASN A 164 2.98 -13.49 -0.09
N HIS A 165 3.71 -12.83 0.82
CA HIS A 165 3.89 -11.38 0.71
C HIS A 165 4.92 -10.98 -0.34
N LEU A 166 6.01 -11.74 -0.49
CA LEU A 166 7.01 -11.48 -1.52
C LEU A 166 6.42 -11.66 -2.93
N SER A 167 5.49 -12.62 -3.12
CA SER A 167 4.85 -12.85 -4.42
C SER A 167 4.01 -11.67 -4.90
N ILE A 168 3.47 -10.84 -3.98
CA ILE A 168 2.78 -9.58 -4.33
C ILE A 168 3.73 -8.62 -5.06
N PHE A 169 5.03 -8.70 -4.79
CA PHE A 169 6.08 -7.88 -5.40
C PHE A 169 6.78 -8.60 -6.57
N GLY A 170 6.20 -9.68 -7.10
CA GLY A 170 6.81 -10.47 -8.17
C GLY A 170 8.05 -11.24 -7.72
N ILE A 171 8.26 -11.43 -6.40
CA ILE A 171 9.43 -12.13 -5.87
C ILE A 171 9.02 -13.53 -5.41
N GLU A 172 9.70 -14.54 -5.97
CA GLU A 172 9.42 -15.94 -5.68
C GLU A 172 10.70 -16.69 -5.31
N GLN A 173 10.54 -17.96 -4.93
CA GLN A 173 11.67 -18.86 -4.76
C GLN A 173 12.28 -19.14 -6.14
N ASN A 174 13.60 -18.95 -6.28
CA ASN A 174 14.26 -19.15 -7.57
C ASN A 174 14.12 -20.62 -8.00
N PRO A 175 13.51 -20.91 -9.16
CA PRO A 175 13.31 -22.29 -9.62
C PRO A 175 14.64 -23.02 -9.91
N ASN A 176 15.68 -22.27 -10.28
CA ASN A 176 17.01 -22.81 -10.57
C ASN A 176 17.89 -22.94 -9.33
N ASN A 177 17.53 -22.28 -8.22
CA ASN A 177 18.27 -22.36 -6.97
C ASN A 177 17.36 -22.08 -5.77
N ILE A 178 16.90 -23.16 -5.12
CA ILE A 178 15.97 -23.08 -3.99
C ILE A 178 16.48 -22.27 -2.79
N GLN A 179 17.79 -21.99 -2.72
CA GLN A 179 18.40 -21.16 -1.68
C GLN A 179 18.28 -19.66 -1.94
N GLN A 180 17.65 -19.24 -3.04
CA GLN A 180 17.48 -17.84 -3.40
C GLN A 180 16.01 -17.44 -3.49
N PHE A 181 15.76 -16.17 -3.18
CA PHE A 181 14.60 -15.45 -3.69
C PHE A 181 15.00 -14.72 -4.97
N LYS A 182 14.12 -14.66 -5.96
CA LYS A 182 14.36 -14.01 -7.24
C LYS A 182 13.17 -13.16 -7.65
N LYS A 183 13.44 -11.97 -8.16
CA LYS A 183 12.42 -11.09 -8.75
C LYS A 183 12.12 -11.54 -10.17
N LEU A 184 10.87 -11.89 -10.45
CA LEU A 184 10.39 -12.43 -11.71
C LEU A 184 9.53 -11.43 -12.49
N GLN A 185 8.94 -10.44 -11.82
CA GLN A 185 8.06 -9.41 -12.38
C GLN A 185 8.38 -8.04 -11.76
#